data_AF-K1TBU3-F1
#
_entry.id   AF-K1TBU3-F1
#
_cell.length_a   1.000
_cell.length_b   1.000
_cell.length_c   1.000
_cell.angle_alpha   90.00
_cell.angle_beta   90.00
_cell.angle_gamma   90.00
#
_symmetry.space_group_name_H-M   'P 1'
#
loop_
_entity.id
_entity.type
_entity.pdbx_description
1 polymer ?
#
loop_
_entity_poly.entity_id
_entity_poly.type
_entity_poly.pdbx_seq_one_letter_code
_entity_poly.pdbx_strand_id
1 'polypeptide(L)'
;DLTIDGAEVTCYRGGTLVGRMDYGTVENCHMKNTAIKSVQKIGGLIGFVSTSSKDVTVRNCSVTACSIDVFNPETFTYCSQAAGLIGYFQTFERNVLIEGCSVSGITLNNTYKGQDADSYSDGDLFYAMEQSFSHAFIGNMVNVSKKADTYDKYTVELRNNKVDKQADGVATGYFTDEYMGWRASNFTAGYISTAKLIVDGVVKDRWTELKRFVALLKDGGNVNVWYHYDLTKIPETSGEIPIEKPTVIDFKRAVTLTVGKQQIVNKKELTVKGIGKMTASDYIFMNEQGATLTVEGGTFTATKATDANGVVIYNQGICNIKNGTFDGPGFTLMNTGSADMTIENGNVINRNSPTGYALMAAGGGTKLTVKGGRIEAIQSIGGANVTISGGTILNDCKYYALYNQNGKTTITGGYFSGYPGMKDVYIADGTVAIQGGYFEDNPDCRSRRIRL
;
A
#
# COMPACT_ATOMS: atom_id res chain seq x y z
N ASP A 1 37.19 -13.65 26.40
CA ASP A 1 37.85 -12.72 25.47
C ASP A 1 38.47 -13.55 24.35
N LEU A 2 38.01 -13.34 23.12
CA LEU A 2 38.46 -14.04 21.92
C LEU A 2 38.89 -13.02 20.88
N THR A 3 40.09 -13.17 20.32
CA THR A 3 40.55 -12.39 19.17
C THR A 3 40.83 -13.28 17.97
N ILE A 4 40.32 -12.88 16.80
CA ILE A 4 40.65 -13.46 15.49
C ILE A 4 41.34 -12.37 14.67
N ASP A 5 42.60 -12.61 14.30
CA ASP A 5 43.42 -11.68 13.50
C ASP A 5 43.79 -12.35 12.16
N GLY A 6 43.55 -11.67 11.04
CA GLY A 6 43.99 -12.10 9.71
C GLY A 6 43.15 -13.22 9.07
N ALA A 7 41.93 -13.46 9.55
CA ALA A 7 41.08 -14.50 8.96
C ALA A 7 40.57 -14.12 7.56
N GLU A 8 40.65 -15.08 6.64
CA GLU A 8 40.04 -15.00 5.32
C GLU A 8 38.85 -15.97 5.24
N VAL A 9 37.67 -15.44 4.96
CA VAL A 9 36.42 -16.23 4.90
C VAL A 9 35.82 -16.14 3.50
N THR A 10 35.59 -17.28 2.88
CA THR A 10 34.83 -17.38 1.62
C THR A 10 33.56 -18.19 1.87
N CYS A 11 32.40 -17.58 1.65
CA CYS A 11 31.11 -18.23 1.91
C CYS A 11 29.98 -17.59 1.11
N TYR A 12 28.85 -18.28 0.94
CA TYR A 12 27.67 -17.65 0.33
C TYR A 12 26.96 -16.64 1.24
N ARG A 13 26.96 -16.94 2.56
CA ARG A 13 26.36 -16.15 3.64
C ARG A 13 27.16 -16.40 4.91
N GLY A 14 27.55 -15.36 5.64
CA GLY A 14 28.25 -15.58 6.90
C GLY A 14 29.04 -14.40 7.42
N GLY A 15 29.79 -14.64 8.50
CA GLY A 15 30.70 -13.68 9.09
C GLY A 15 31.93 -14.36 9.65
N THR A 16 32.89 -13.57 10.12
CA THR A 16 34.17 -14.10 10.60
C THR A 16 33.99 -15.09 11.75
N LEU A 17 33.17 -14.74 12.74
CA LEU A 17 32.95 -15.59 13.90
C LEU A 17 31.69 -16.45 13.75
N VAL A 18 30.57 -15.82 13.37
CA VAL A 18 29.27 -16.49 13.34
C VAL A 18 28.66 -16.36 11.95
N GLY A 19 28.45 -17.51 11.29
CA GLY A 19 27.72 -17.55 10.02
C GLY A 19 26.24 -17.20 10.21
N ARG A 20 25.55 -17.96 11.08
CA ARG A 20 24.15 -17.77 11.45
C ARG A 20 23.98 -17.86 12.97
N MET A 21 23.30 -16.88 13.55
CA MET A 21 22.91 -16.86 14.95
C MET A 21 21.38 -16.91 15.06
N ASP A 22 20.82 -17.90 15.74
CA ASP A 22 19.37 -17.94 15.97
C ASP A 22 18.98 -17.21 17.25
N TYR A 23 19.76 -17.36 18.34
CA TYR A 23 19.57 -16.71 19.65
C TYR A 23 20.84 -16.86 20.49
N GLY A 24 20.85 -16.29 21.70
CA GLY A 24 21.94 -16.44 22.68
C GLY A 24 22.83 -15.21 22.77
N THR A 25 24.07 -15.42 23.25
CA THR A 25 25.01 -14.33 23.56
C THR A 25 26.31 -14.49 22.79
N VAL A 26 26.78 -13.40 22.18
CA VAL A 26 28.15 -13.24 21.68
C VAL A 26 28.76 -12.08 22.46
N GLU A 27 29.82 -12.33 23.22
CA GLU A 27 30.42 -11.30 24.06
C GLU A 27 31.95 -11.35 24.07
N ASN A 28 32.58 -10.18 24.20
CA ASN A 28 34.04 -10.02 24.31
C ASN A 28 34.78 -10.76 23.18
N CYS A 29 34.36 -10.50 21.94
CA CYS A 29 34.89 -11.10 20.72
C CYS A 29 35.39 -10.01 19.77
N HIS A 30 36.61 -10.14 19.28
CA HIS A 30 37.33 -9.09 18.54
C HIS A 30 37.87 -9.63 17.21
N MET A 31 37.41 -9.04 16.10
CA MET A 31 37.85 -9.39 14.75
C MET A 31 38.77 -8.30 14.23
N LYS A 32 39.94 -8.69 13.71
CA LYS A 32 40.96 -7.77 13.26
C LYS A 32 41.55 -8.21 11.92
N ASN A 33 41.75 -7.26 11.00
CA ASN A 33 42.39 -7.52 9.71
C ASN A 33 41.72 -8.65 8.91
N THR A 34 40.39 -8.74 8.96
CA THR A 34 39.65 -9.86 8.37
C THR A 34 39.18 -9.54 6.95
N ALA A 35 39.25 -10.53 6.06
CA ALA A 35 38.73 -10.41 4.70
C ALA A 35 37.60 -11.42 4.47
N ILE A 36 36.47 -10.96 3.95
CA ILE A 36 35.31 -11.81 3.66
C ILE A 36 34.93 -11.66 2.19
N LYS A 37 34.83 -12.78 1.48
CA LYS A 37 34.26 -12.86 0.13
C LYS A 37 32.91 -13.56 0.22
N SER A 38 31.82 -12.85 -0.06
CA SER A 38 30.47 -13.40 0.05
C SER A 38 29.44 -12.72 -0.84
N VAL A 39 28.22 -13.24 -0.90
CA VAL A 39 27.15 -12.76 -1.79
C VAL A 39 26.11 -11.96 -1.02
N GLN A 40 25.65 -12.46 0.12
CA GLN A 40 24.61 -11.79 0.91
C GLN A 40 24.67 -12.14 2.41
N LYS A 41 24.11 -11.29 3.27
CA LYS A 41 24.08 -11.50 4.74
C LYS A 41 25.48 -11.67 5.32
N ILE A 42 26.27 -10.61 5.18
CA ILE A 42 27.72 -10.63 5.39
C ILE A 42 28.08 -9.74 6.57
N GLY A 43 28.78 -10.28 7.55
CA GLY A 43 29.14 -9.53 8.76
C GLY A 43 30.60 -9.71 9.12
N GLY A 44 31.29 -8.63 9.46
CA GLY A 44 32.64 -8.74 10.02
C GLY A 44 32.65 -9.58 11.32
N LEU A 45 31.57 -9.55 12.12
CA LEU A 45 31.38 -10.46 13.26
C LEU A 45 30.34 -11.56 12.98
N ILE A 46 29.09 -11.17 12.70
CA ILE A 46 27.94 -12.08 12.52
C ILE A 46 27.33 -11.86 11.14
N GLY A 47 27.30 -12.89 10.30
CA GLY A 47 26.66 -12.78 8.98
C GLY A 47 25.16 -12.50 9.06
N PHE A 48 24.46 -13.39 9.75
CA PHE A 48 23.02 -13.39 9.81
C PHE A 48 22.50 -13.72 11.21
N VAL A 49 21.67 -12.84 11.76
CA VAL A 49 20.83 -13.17 12.92
C VAL A 49 19.43 -13.53 12.42
N SER A 50 19.03 -14.79 12.64
CA SER A 50 17.77 -15.36 12.16
C SER A 50 16.63 -15.23 13.16
N THR A 51 15.42 -15.57 12.73
CA THR A 51 14.21 -15.55 13.55
C THR A 51 14.23 -16.64 14.61
N SER A 52 13.93 -16.25 15.85
CA SER A 52 13.69 -17.14 16.98
C SER A 52 12.80 -16.42 17.99
N SER A 53 12.12 -17.19 18.85
CA SER A 53 11.40 -16.65 20.02
C SER A 53 12.31 -16.38 21.22
N LYS A 54 13.60 -16.72 21.11
CA LYS A 54 14.59 -16.53 22.17
C LYS A 54 15.46 -15.30 21.91
N ASP A 55 15.83 -14.65 23.00
CA ASP A 55 16.55 -13.37 23.01
C ASP A 55 17.97 -13.46 22.44
N VAL A 56 18.48 -12.31 21.99
CA VAL A 56 19.86 -12.14 21.46
C VAL A 56 20.58 -11.07 22.25
N THR A 57 21.84 -11.31 22.60
CA THR A 57 22.75 -10.30 23.14
C THR A 57 24.07 -10.31 22.38
N VAL A 58 24.53 -9.15 21.91
CA VAL A 58 25.86 -8.96 21.35
C VAL A 58 26.53 -7.85 22.14
N ARG A 59 27.59 -8.16 22.89
CA ARG A 59 28.15 -7.23 23.88
C ARG A 59 29.67 -7.13 23.82
N ASN A 60 30.20 -5.92 23.91
CA ASN A 60 31.64 -5.65 24.02
C ASN A 60 32.46 -6.33 22.90
N CYS A 61 31.89 -6.40 21.70
CA CYS A 61 32.58 -6.96 20.53
C CYS A 61 33.23 -5.84 19.70
N SER A 62 34.32 -6.13 19.00
CA SER A 62 34.87 -5.16 18.04
C SER A 62 35.23 -5.78 16.70
N VAL A 63 35.15 -4.96 15.65
CA VAL A 63 35.63 -5.31 14.31
C VAL A 63 36.50 -4.17 13.81
N THR A 64 37.75 -4.47 13.49
CA THR A 64 38.76 -3.49 13.07
C THR A 64 39.41 -3.93 11.77
N ALA A 65 39.50 -3.04 10.78
CA ALA A 65 40.12 -3.34 9.48
C ALA A 65 39.50 -4.57 8.80
N CYS A 66 38.17 -4.57 8.63
CA CYS A 66 37.46 -5.64 7.93
C CYS A 66 37.15 -5.22 6.49
N SER A 67 37.54 -6.04 5.52
CA SER A 67 37.20 -5.90 4.12
C SER A 67 36.14 -6.93 3.73
N ILE A 68 35.06 -6.47 3.11
CA ILE A 68 34.02 -7.31 2.52
C ILE A 68 33.98 -7.06 1.02
N ASP A 69 33.97 -8.14 0.24
CA ASP A 69 33.87 -8.10 -1.22
C ASP A 69 32.97 -9.24 -1.74
N VAL A 70 32.58 -9.14 -3.01
CA VAL A 70 31.73 -10.11 -3.67
C VAL A 70 32.47 -11.43 -3.92
N PHE A 71 31.84 -12.54 -3.54
CA PHE A 71 32.28 -13.87 -3.96
C PHE A 71 31.89 -14.12 -5.42
N ASN A 72 32.83 -14.62 -6.23
CA ASN A 72 32.61 -14.98 -7.64
C ASN A 72 32.02 -13.80 -8.47
N PRO A 73 32.82 -12.74 -8.73
CA PRO A 73 32.37 -11.53 -9.42
C PRO A 73 31.93 -11.76 -10.88
N GLU A 74 32.30 -12.89 -11.49
CA GLU A 74 31.83 -13.28 -12.82
C GLU A 74 30.34 -13.65 -12.82
N THR A 75 29.81 -14.07 -11.67
CA THR A 75 28.40 -14.47 -11.51
C THR A 75 27.58 -13.44 -10.75
N PHE A 76 28.19 -12.76 -9.76
CA PHE A 76 27.49 -11.81 -8.90
C PHE A 76 28.07 -10.42 -9.04
N THR A 77 27.22 -9.45 -9.37
CA THR A 77 27.63 -8.06 -9.59
C THR A 77 27.88 -7.29 -8.29
N TYR A 78 27.16 -7.63 -7.23
CA TYR A 78 27.24 -6.93 -5.96
C TYR A 78 26.97 -7.84 -4.76
N CYS A 79 27.48 -7.42 -3.60
CA CYS A 79 27.08 -7.96 -2.30
C CYS A 79 25.91 -7.16 -1.70
N SER A 80 25.06 -7.84 -0.94
CA SER A 80 23.87 -7.28 -0.29
C SER A 80 23.86 -7.59 1.21
N GLN A 81 23.28 -6.71 2.03
CA GLN A 81 23.14 -6.95 3.48
C GLN A 81 24.52 -7.18 4.13
N ALA A 82 25.49 -6.34 3.76
CA ALA A 82 26.87 -6.42 4.20
C ALA A 82 27.14 -5.39 5.31
N ALA A 83 27.87 -5.79 6.35
CA ALA A 83 28.24 -4.88 7.41
C ALA A 83 29.47 -5.27 8.23
N GLY A 84 30.02 -4.30 8.96
CA GLY A 84 31.14 -4.55 9.87
C GLY A 84 30.75 -5.39 11.08
N LEU A 85 29.60 -5.15 11.73
CA LEU A 85 29.17 -5.96 12.88
C LEU A 85 28.22 -7.09 12.46
N ILE A 86 27.01 -6.74 11.98
CA ILE A 86 25.97 -7.71 11.61
C ILE A 86 25.43 -7.42 10.21
N GLY A 87 25.57 -8.37 9.29
CA GLY A 87 25.11 -8.19 7.92
C GLY A 87 23.59 -8.03 7.81
N TYR A 88 22.86 -9.05 8.26
CA TYR A 88 21.41 -9.08 8.24
C TYR A 88 20.83 -9.47 9.59
N PHE A 89 19.93 -8.65 10.11
CA PHE A 89 19.46 -8.74 11.48
C PHE A 89 17.94 -8.85 11.57
N GLN A 90 17.43 -10.04 11.89
CA GLN A 90 16.02 -10.25 12.17
C GLN A 90 15.74 -10.21 13.67
N THR A 91 14.84 -9.32 14.12
CA THR A 91 14.51 -9.21 15.55
C THR A 91 13.20 -9.91 15.89
N PHE A 92 12.09 -9.62 15.19
CA PHE A 92 10.78 -10.26 15.38
C PHE A 92 10.27 -10.16 16.84
N GLU A 93 9.59 -11.17 17.38
CA GLU A 93 8.98 -11.16 18.72
C GLU A 93 9.92 -11.63 19.83
N ARG A 94 10.96 -10.85 20.14
CA ARG A 94 11.93 -11.12 21.23
C ARG A 94 12.71 -9.88 21.66
N ASN A 95 13.39 -9.97 22.80
CA ASN A 95 14.32 -8.94 23.22
C ASN A 95 15.68 -9.11 22.57
N VAL A 96 16.30 -7.97 22.30
CA VAL A 96 17.60 -7.87 21.67
C VAL A 96 18.40 -6.77 22.35
N LEU A 97 19.67 -7.06 22.66
CA LEU A 97 20.62 -6.07 23.16
C LEU A 97 21.91 -6.09 22.34
N ILE A 98 22.30 -4.94 21.79
CA ILE A 98 23.63 -4.72 21.21
C ILE A 98 24.30 -3.59 21.97
N GLU A 99 25.35 -3.92 22.74
CA GLU A 99 25.93 -2.99 23.70
C GLU A 99 27.45 -2.97 23.67
N GLY A 100 28.06 -1.79 23.71
CA GLY A 100 29.51 -1.67 23.86
C GLY A 100 30.29 -2.19 22.64
N CYS A 101 29.63 -2.36 21.50
CA CYS A 101 30.25 -2.88 20.30
C CYS A 101 30.89 -1.75 19.48
N SER A 102 32.02 -2.02 18.82
CA SER A 102 32.70 -1.03 17.98
C SER A 102 33.12 -1.55 16.62
N VAL A 103 33.05 -0.69 15.61
CA VAL A 103 33.55 -0.97 14.25
C VAL A 103 34.47 0.15 13.79
N SER A 104 35.61 -0.20 13.18
CA SER A 104 36.57 0.76 12.62
C SER A 104 37.29 0.20 11.41
N GLY A 105 37.64 1.06 10.45
CA GLY A 105 38.29 0.64 9.20
C GLY A 105 37.50 -0.39 8.40
N ILE A 106 36.17 -0.24 8.31
CA ILE A 106 35.31 -1.14 7.53
C ILE A 106 35.31 -0.72 6.06
N THR A 107 35.62 -1.66 5.18
CA THR A 107 35.61 -1.48 3.72
C THR A 107 34.59 -2.41 3.08
N LEU A 108 33.64 -1.86 2.33
CA LEU A 108 32.59 -2.61 1.63
C LEU A 108 32.73 -2.41 0.11
N ASN A 109 33.43 -3.32 -0.56
CA ASN A 109 33.65 -3.29 -2.01
C ASN A 109 32.43 -3.91 -2.72
N ASN A 110 32.01 -3.34 -3.84
CA ASN A 110 30.94 -3.89 -4.69
C ASN A 110 29.59 -4.09 -3.96
N THR A 111 29.16 -3.13 -3.13
CA THR A 111 27.80 -3.11 -2.55
C THR A 111 26.77 -2.53 -3.51
N TYR A 112 25.51 -2.96 -3.38
CA TYR A 112 24.38 -2.37 -4.10
C TYR A 112 24.28 -0.85 -3.83
N LYS A 113 24.19 -0.05 -4.91
CA LYS A 113 24.28 1.42 -4.86
C LYS A 113 22.95 2.15 -4.87
N GLY A 114 21.81 1.45 -4.95
CA GLY A 114 20.48 2.06 -4.94
C GLY A 114 20.10 2.82 -6.22
N GLN A 115 21.08 3.26 -7.03
CA GLN A 115 20.86 3.85 -8.35
C GLN A 115 20.26 2.84 -9.34
N ASP A 116 20.41 1.55 -9.04
CA ASP A 116 19.78 0.43 -9.73
C ASP A 116 18.47 0.03 -9.05
N ALA A 117 17.66 0.97 -8.53
CA ALA A 117 16.25 0.70 -8.22
C ALA A 117 15.56 0.37 -9.55
N ASP A 118 15.78 -0.88 -9.95
CA ASP A 118 15.61 -1.45 -11.25
C ASP A 118 14.13 -1.75 -11.49
N SER A 119 13.83 -2.35 -12.65
CA SER A 119 12.47 -2.75 -13.02
C SER A 119 11.76 -3.62 -11.97
N TYR A 120 12.49 -4.21 -11.02
CA TYR A 120 11.90 -5.02 -9.94
C TYR A 120 11.18 -4.18 -8.88
N SER A 121 11.60 -2.93 -8.67
CA SER A 121 11.08 -2.04 -7.62
C SER A 121 10.27 -0.86 -8.15
N ASP A 122 10.12 -0.78 -9.48
CA ASP A 122 9.47 0.33 -10.17
C ASP A 122 10.00 1.71 -9.70
N GLY A 123 11.32 1.79 -9.47
CA GLY A 123 12.00 2.97 -8.97
C GLY A 123 11.76 3.30 -7.49
N ASP A 124 11.02 2.49 -6.73
CA ASP A 124 10.84 2.69 -5.29
C ASP A 124 12.05 2.16 -4.51
N LEU A 125 12.99 3.08 -4.27
CA LEU A 125 14.22 2.84 -3.53
C LEU A 125 13.97 2.20 -2.14
N PHE A 126 12.88 2.54 -1.47
CA PHE A 126 12.56 1.94 -0.16
C PHE A 126 12.34 0.42 -0.29
N TYR A 127 11.57 0.02 -1.30
CA TYR A 127 11.28 -1.37 -1.58
C TYR A 127 12.51 -2.12 -2.10
N ALA A 128 13.26 -1.53 -3.04
CA ALA A 128 14.48 -2.12 -3.59
C ALA A 128 15.48 -2.47 -2.50
N MET A 129 15.64 -1.57 -1.54
CA MET A 129 16.74 -1.67 -0.60
C MET A 129 16.42 -2.42 0.70
N GLU A 130 15.14 -2.74 0.98
CA GLU A 130 14.74 -3.67 2.05
C GLU A 130 15.57 -4.98 2.00
N GLN A 131 16.02 -5.40 0.81
CA GLN A 131 16.79 -6.62 0.61
C GLN A 131 18.29 -6.40 0.33
N SER A 132 18.76 -5.15 0.19
CA SER A 132 20.10 -4.91 -0.38
C SER A 132 20.95 -3.86 0.33
N PHE A 133 20.41 -3.10 1.29
CA PHE A 133 21.19 -2.14 2.07
C PHE A 133 22.44 -2.78 2.72
N SER A 134 23.46 -1.97 2.93
CA SER A 134 24.68 -2.33 3.64
C SER A 134 25.04 -1.17 4.57
N HIS A 135 25.91 -1.40 5.53
CA HIS A 135 26.28 -0.37 6.51
C HIS A 135 27.61 -0.74 7.18
N ALA A 136 28.38 0.22 7.68
CA ALA A 136 29.58 -0.08 8.46
C ALA A 136 29.31 -0.90 9.75
N PHE A 137 28.07 -0.91 10.25
CA PHE A 137 27.70 -1.51 11.55
C PHE A 137 26.65 -2.61 11.39
N ILE A 138 25.38 -2.28 11.13
CA ILE A 138 24.33 -3.25 10.82
C ILE A 138 23.78 -3.00 9.42
N GLY A 139 23.82 -3.99 8.53
CA GLY A 139 23.38 -3.81 7.14
C GLY A 139 21.87 -3.54 7.07
N ASN A 140 21.07 -4.57 7.31
CA ASN A 140 19.61 -4.45 7.36
C ASN A 140 19.07 -4.96 8.70
N MET A 141 18.19 -4.16 9.31
CA MET A 141 17.42 -4.55 10.49
C MET A 141 15.96 -4.82 10.12
N VAL A 142 15.61 -6.09 10.02
CA VAL A 142 14.26 -6.60 9.79
C VAL A 142 13.57 -6.80 11.13
N ASN A 143 13.13 -5.67 11.68
CA ASN A 143 12.35 -5.58 12.91
C ASN A 143 10.85 -5.51 12.58
N VAL A 144 10.24 -6.66 12.33
CA VAL A 144 8.84 -6.76 11.89
C VAL A 144 8.09 -7.83 12.66
N SER A 145 6.78 -7.65 12.83
CA SER A 145 5.90 -8.61 13.51
C SER A 145 4.46 -8.54 13.00
N LYS A 146 3.80 -9.71 13.00
CA LYS A 146 2.37 -9.83 12.69
C LYS A 146 1.48 -9.56 13.90
N LYS A 147 2.05 -9.42 15.10
CA LYS A 147 1.29 -9.24 16.33
C LYS A 147 1.26 -7.77 16.73
N ALA A 148 0.07 -7.26 17.00
CA ALA A 148 -0.13 -5.84 17.30
C ALA A 148 0.55 -5.39 18.60
N ASP A 149 0.66 -6.29 19.58
CA ASP A 149 1.21 -6.04 20.92
C ASP A 149 2.74 -6.17 21.01
N THR A 150 3.44 -6.52 19.92
CA THR A 150 4.90 -6.70 19.90
C THR A 150 5.65 -5.47 20.39
N TYR A 151 5.22 -4.27 20.01
CA TYR A 151 5.90 -3.02 20.35
C TYR A 151 5.94 -2.76 21.86
N ASP A 152 4.91 -3.18 22.59
CA ASP A 152 4.82 -2.96 24.03
C ASP A 152 5.48 -4.08 24.84
N LYS A 153 5.68 -5.25 24.22
CA LYS A 153 6.23 -6.45 24.87
C LYS A 153 7.73 -6.61 24.72
N TYR A 154 8.29 -6.22 23.58
CA TYR A 154 9.67 -6.54 23.22
C TYR A 154 10.47 -5.30 22.87
N THR A 155 11.75 -5.33 23.23
CA THR A 155 12.68 -4.22 22.96
C THR A 155 13.88 -4.70 22.17
N VAL A 156 14.28 -3.89 21.18
CA VAL A 156 15.56 -3.98 20.48
C VAL A 156 16.36 -2.77 20.92
N GLU A 157 17.39 -2.97 21.73
CA GLU A 157 18.20 -1.89 22.29
C GLU A 157 19.62 -1.92 21.74
N LEU A 158 20.04 -0.80 21.16
CA LEU A 158 21.42 -0.54 20.75
C LEU A 158 21.93 0.58 21.66
N ARG A 159 22.99 0.34 22.42
CA ARG A 159 23.53 1.39 23.30
C ARG A 159 25.03 1.33 23.46
N ASN A 160 25.65 2.49 23.66
CA ASN A 160 27.09 2.62 23.92
C ASN A 160 27.94 1.95 22.81
N ASN A 161 27.44 1.97 21.57
CA ASN A 161 28.16 1.42 20.43
C ASN A 161 29.00 2.52 19.77
N LYS A 162 30.01 2.14 18.97
CA LYS A 162 30.86 3.11 18.27
C LYS A 162 31.06 2.72 16.81
N VAL A 163 30.75 3.64 15.91
CA VAL A 163 31.02 3.53 14.48
C VAL A 163 32.01 4.61 14.11
N ASP A 164 33.21 4.24 13.65
CA ASP A 164 34.26 5.20 13.27
C ASP A 164 33.79 6.10 12.10
N LYS A 165 33.33 5.47 11.02
CA LYS A 165 32.68 6.13 9.89
C LYS A 165 31.79 5.16 9.15
N GLN A 166 30.86 5.70 8.35
CA GLN A 166 30.17 4.92 7.32
C GLN A 166 31.16 4.48 6.22
N ALA A 167 30.89 3.33 5.60
CA ALA A 167 31.64 2.83 4.46
C ALA A 167 31.34 3.63 3.18
N ASP A 168 32.38 3.94 2.41
CA ASP A 168 32.31 4.82 1.25
C ASP A 168 31.47 4.20 0.11
N GLY A 169 30.69 5.04 -0.56
CA GLY A 169 29.86 4.64 -1.70
C GLY A 169 28.69 3.72 -1.35
N VAL A 170 28.38 3.47 -0.08
CA VAL A 170 27.16 2.74 0.30
C VAL A 170 25.95 3.65 0.11
N ALA A 171 24.88 3.10 -0.46
CA ALA A 171 23.64 3.83 -0.66
C ALA A 171 23.02 4.29 0.66
N THR A 172 22.43 5.48 0.67
CA THR A 172 21.77 6.06 1.85
C THR A 172 20.37 6.52 1.48
N GLY A 173 19.48 6.61 2.47
CA GLY A 173 18.13 7.10 2.24
C GLY A 173 17.40 7.42 3.55
N TYR A 174 16.08 7.60 3.45
CA TYR A 174 15.23 8.05 4.57
C TYR A 174 15.21 7.10 5.79
N PHE A 175 15.67 5.85 5.63
CA PHE A 175 15.70 4.81 6.67
C PHE A 175 17.11 4.39 7.10
N THR A 176 18.13 5.10 6.64
CA THR A 176 19.51 4.94 7.09
C THR A 176 19.76 5.80 8.31
N ASP A 177 20.54 5.31 9.26
CA ASP A 177 21.08 6.11 10.37
C ASP A 177 22.55 5.74 10.66
N GLU A 178 23.10 6.21 11.78
CA GLU A 178 24.49 5.97 12.18
C GLU A 178 24.83 4.50 12.42
N TYR A 179 23.84 3.66 12.75
CA TYR A 179 24.08 2.25 13.07
C TYR A 179 23.57 1.30 11.99
N MET A 180 22.61 1.73 11.17
CA MET A 180 21.85 0.82 10.32
C MET A 180 21.65 1.37 8.92
N GLY A 181 21.87 0.51 7.92
CA GLY A 181 21.62 0.82 6.50
C GLY A 181 20.13 0.97 6.22
N TRP A 182 19.36 0.00 6.73
CA TRP A 182 17.90 -0.02 6.65
C TRP A 182 17.29 -0.49 7.95
N ARG A 183 16.13 0.08 8.31
CA ARG A 183 15.32 -0.40 9.42
C ARG A 183 13.86 -0.48 9.06
N ALA A 184 13.24 -1.58 9.45
CA ALA A 184 11.80 -1.75 9.34
C ALA A 184 11.06 -0.77 10.26
N SER A 185 9.84 -0.42 9.85
CA SER A 185 8.85 0.27 10.67
C SER A 185 7.50 -0.46 10.55
N ASN A 186 6.46 0.00 11.25
CA ASN A 186 5.13 -0.58 11.06
C ASN A 186 4.72 -0.48 9.59
N PHE A 187 3.95 -1.46 9.10
CA PHE A 187 3.49 -1.54 7.71
C PHE A 187 4.58 -1.80 6.68
N THR A 188 5.75 -2.26 7.11
CA THR A 188 6.86 -2.66 6.21
C THR A 188 6.89 -4.17 5.99
N ALA A 189 7.36 -4.63 4.82
CA ALA A 189 7.54 -6.05 4.48
C ALA A 189 6.26 -6.93 4.64
N GLY A 190 5.07 -6.32 4.61
CA GLY A 190 3.80 -7.01 4.83
C GLY A 190 3.45 -7.30 6.30
N TYR A 191 4.11 -6.62 7.25
CA TYR A 191 3.90 -6.76 8.68
C TYR A 191 3.25 -5.51 9.29
N ILE A 192 2.52 -5.66 10.38
CA ILE A 192 1.69 -4.58 10.97
C ILE A 192 2.31 -3.92 12.20
N SER A 193 3.41 -4.48 12.73
CA SER A 193 4.04 -4.04 13.97
C SER A 193 5.53 -4.30 13.97
N THR A 194 6.23 -3.79 14.99
CA THR A 194 7.67 -3.97 15.25
C THR A 194 7.89 -4.13 16.76
N ALA A 195 9.05 -4.65 17.18
CA ALA A 195 9.52 -4.48 18.56
C ALA A 195 10.00 -3.03 18.77
N LYS A 196 9.97 -2.53 20.01
CA LYS A 196 10.40 -1.16 20.32
C LYS A 196 11.91 -1.02 20.10
N LEU A 197 12.29 -0.25 19.09
CA LEU A 197 13.69 0.03 18.79
C LEU A 197 14.16 1.25 19.58
N ILE A 198 15.19 1.06 20.40
CA ILE A 198 15.83 2.08 21.22
C ILE A 198 17.30 2.15 20.81
N VAL A 199 17.78 3.35 20.48
CA VAL A 199 19.17 3.59 20.12
C VAL A 199 19.70 4.70 21.02
N ASP A 200 20.69 4.38 21.85
CA ASP A 200 21.30 5.29 22.82
C ASP A 200 20.26 6.05 23.67
N GLY A 201 19.28 5.30 24.17
CA GLY A 201 18.16 5.83 24.97
C GLY A 201 17.06 6.52 24.16
N VAL A 202 17.22 6.72 22.85
CA VAL A 202 16.23 7.35 21.98
C VAL A 202 15.35 6.29 21.31
N VAL A 203 14.05 6.35 21.55
CA VAL A 203 13.06 5.51 20.86
C VAL A 203 12.93 5.96 19.41
N LYS A 204 13.15 5.05 18.46
CA LYS A 204 12.95 5.34 17.04
C LYS A 204 11.46 5.34 16.68
N ASP A 205 11.07 6.24 15.78
CA ASP A 205 9.69 6.33 15.31
C ASP A 205 9.30 5.06 14.54
N ARG A 206 8.28 4.35 15.01
CA ARG A 206 7.76 3.13 14.36
C ARG A 206 6.83 3.42 13.18
N TRP A 207 6.52 4.68 12.89
CA TRP A 207 5.57 5.09 11.84
C TRP A 207 6.23 5.77 10.64
N THR A 208 7.56 5.76 10.56
CA THR A 208 8.33 6.44 9.51
C THR A 208 7.86 6.08 8.09
N GLU A 209 7.57 4.80 7.81
CA GLU A 209 7.06 4.39 6.49
C GLU A 209 5.65 4.88 6.19
N LEU A 210 4.76 4.87 7.18
CA LEU A 210 3.42 5.43 7.03
C LEU A 210 3.47 6.93 6.72
N LYS A 211 4.34 7.67 7.41
CA LYS A 211 4.57 9.11 7.20
C LYS A 211 5.17 9.38 5.81
N ARG A 212 6.16 8.58 5.37
CA ARG A 212 6.73 8.66 4.02
C ARG A 212 5.64 8.43 2.96
N PHE A 213 4.84 7.38 3.10
CA PHE A 213 3.80 7.04 2.13
C PHE A 213 2.78 8.17 1.95
N VAL A 214 2.34 8.82 3.05
CA VAL A 214 1.46 10.00 2.96
C VAL A 214 2.15 11.19 2.28
N ALA A 215 3.45 11.40 2.51
CA ALA A 215 4.20 12.45 1.81
C ALA A 215 4.22 12.21 0.30
N LEU A 216 4.44 10.96 -0.15
CA LEU A 216 4.40 10.60 -1.58
C LEU A 216 3.04 10.90 -2.21
N LEU A 217 1.94 10.63 -1.52
CA LEU A 217 0.59 10.97 -2.00
C LEU A 217 0.41 12.49 -2.20
N LYS A 218 1.00 13.31 -1.32
CA LYS A 218 0.94 14.78 -1.42
C LYS A 218 1.87 15.32 -2.52
N ASP A 219 3.03 14.69 -2.69
CA ASP A 219 4.01 15.11 -3.69
C ASP A 219 3.58 14.77 -5.13
N GLY A 220 2.75 13.74 -5.29
CA GLY A 220 2.20 13.30 -6.56
C GLY A 220 3.17 12.47 -7.40
N GLY A 221 2.84 12.25 -8.67
CA GLY A 221 3.54 11.31 -9.53
C GLY A 221 3.06 9.87 -9.33
N ASN A 222 3.92 8.88 -9.58
CA ASN A 222 3.56 7.47 -9.41
C ASN A 222 3.89 6.99 -7.99
N VAL A 223 2.85 6.67 -7.22
CA VAL A 223 2.93 6.19 -5.84
C VAL A 223 2.67 4.68 -5.81
N ASN A 224 3.74 3.91 -5.62
CA ASN A 224 3.67 2.46 -5.57
C ASN A 224 3.15 1.99 -4.20
N VAL A 225 2.16 1.08 -4.21
CA VAL A 225 1.61 0.46 -2.99
C VAL A 225 2.09 -0.98 -2.89
N TRP A 226 3.16 -1.19 -2.12
CA TRP A 226 3.81 -2.50 -1.94
C TRP A 226 3.29 -3.28 -0.73
N TYR A 227 2.84 -2.59 0.31
CA TYR A 227 2.48 -3.16 1.60
C TYR A 227 1.04 -2.82 2.02
N HIS A 228 0.60 -3.44 3.11
CA HIS A 228 -0.63 -3.03 3.78
C HIS A 228 -0.35 -1.73 4.54
N TYR A 229 -1.14 -0.69 4.28
CA TYR A 229 -1.05 0.58 4.99
C TYR A 229 -2.37 0.89 5.68
N ASP A 230 -2.31 1.50 6.86
CA ASP A 230 -3.48 2.02 7.53
C ASP A 230 -3.22 3.46 8.00
N LEU A 231 -3.70 4.40 7.19
CA LEU A 231 -3.47 5.84 7.39
C LEU A 231 -4.22 6.38 8.62
N THR A 232 -5.15 5.60 9.17
CA THR A 232 -5.98 5.99 10.32
C THR A 232 -5.28 5.76 11.66
N LYS A 233 -4.09 5.14 11.67
CA LYS A 233 -3.43 4.70 12.90
C LYS A 233 -2.84 5.82 13.75
N ILE A 234 -2.44 6.92 13.14
CA ILE A 234 -1.84 8.04 13.86
C ILE A 234 -2.43 9.39 13.42
N PRO A 235 -2.49 10.38 14.33
CA PRO A 235 -3.02 11.71 14.02
C PRO A 235 -2.33 12.39 12.83
N GLU A 236 -1.01 12.22 12.69
CA GLU A 236 -0.23 12.87 11.65
C GLU A 236 -0.58 12.39 10.23
N THR A 237 -1.19 11.21 10.11
CA THR A 237 -1.56 10.61 8.84
C THR A 237 -3.05 10.46 8.65
N SER A 238 -3.88 10.77 9.67
CA SER A 238 -5.34 10.52 9.64
C SER A 238 -6.18 11.68 9.10
N GLY A 239 -5.58 12.86 8.91
CA GLY A 239 -6.24 14.03 8.33
C GLY A 239 -6.40 13.95 6.81
N GLU A 240 -7.07 14.96 6.23
CA GLU A 240 -7.23 15.12 4.78
C GLU A 240 -5.88 15.08 4.05
N ILE A 241 -5.85 14.34 2.94
CA ILE A 241 -4.73 14.24 2.01
C ILE A 241 -5.22 14.81 0.68
N PRO A 242 -4.94 16.09 0.40
CA PRO A 242 -5.32 16.72 -0.85
C PRO A 242 -4.38 16.26 -1.98
N ILE A 243 -4.97 15.76 -3.07
CA ILE A 243 -4.26 15.43 -4.31
C ILE A 243 -4.30 16.65 -5.21
N GLU A 244 -3.26 17.48 -5.11
CA GLU A 244 -3.15 18.76 -5.83
C GLU A 244 -2.30 18.65 -7.11
N LYS A 245 -1.58 17.53 -7.27
CA LYS A 245 -0.74 17.20 -8.42
C LYS A 245 -1.22 15.90 -9.06
N PRO A 246 -0.99 15.70 -10.38
CA PRO A 246 -1.29 14.43 -11.04
C PRO A 246 -0.64 13.27 -10.29
N THR A 247 -1.46 12.32 -9.85
CA THR A 247 -1.04 11.23 -8.98
C THR A 247 -1.60 9.90 -9.49
N VAL A 248 -0.76 8.87 -9.50
CA VAL A 248 -1.14 7.49 -9.79
C VAL A 248 -0.90 6.66 -8.54
N ILE A 249 -1.95 6.12 -7.94
CA ILE A 249 -1.84 5.10 -6.89
C ILE A 249 -1.80 3.75 -7.60
N ASP A 250 -0.61 3.13 -7.61
CA ASP A 250 -0.34 1.89 -8.33
C ASP A 250 -0.18 0.72 -7.35
N PHE A 251 -1.21 -0.12 -7.25
CA PHE A 251 -1.16 -1.32 -6.43
C PHE A 251 -0.34 -2.42 -7.11
N LYS A 252 0.93 -2.51 -6.71
CA LYS A 252 1.88 -3.51 -7.20
C LYS A 252 1.61 -4.92 -6.68
N ARG A 253 0.81 -5.03 -5.62
CA ARG A 253 0.45 -6.30 -4.96
C ARG A 253 -1.00 -6.31 -4.54
N ALA A 254 -1.50 -7.51 -4.22
CA ALA A 254 -2.81 -7.70 -3.59
C ALA A 254 -2.78 -7.29 -2.11
N VAL A 255 -2.52 -6.00 -1.84
CA VAL A 255 -2.43 -5.40 -0.51
C VAL A 255 -3.60 -4.46 -0.24
N THR A 256 -3.71 -3.96 0.98
CA THR A 256 -4.82 -3.09 1.42
C THR A 256 -4.30 -1.75 1.90
N LEU A 257 -4.88 -0.69 1.36
CA LEU A 257 -4.73 0.68 1.84
C LEU A 257 -6.01 1.09 2.60
N THR A 258 -5.91 1.22 3.91
CA THR A 258 -7.00 1.69 4.77
C THR A 258 -6.90 3.19 4.95
N VAL A 259 -7.99 3.90 4.67
CA VAL A 259 -8.09 5.35 4.76
C VAL A 259 -9.26 5.77 5.67
N GLY A 260 -9.17 6.98 6.21
CA GLY A 260 -10.23 7.63 6.97
C GLY A 260 -11.36 8.11 6.08
N LYS A 261 -12.43 8.63 6.71
CA LYS A 261 -13.55 9.24 5.99
C LYS A 261 -13.09 10.44 5.19
N GLN A 262 -13.37 10.44 3.89
CA GLN A 262 -13.04 11.53 2.96
C GLN A 262 -11.57 11.92 3.05
N GLN A 263 -10.71 10.95 3.32
CA GLN A 263 -9.31 11.24 3.56
C GLN A 263 -8.56 11.55 2.26
N ILE A 264 -8.86 10.84 1.17
CA ILE A 264 -8.26 11.10 -0.14
C ILE A 264 -9.17 12.08 -0.88
N VAL A 265 -8.74 13.34 -0.97
CA VAL A 265 -9.49 14.41 -1.63
C VAL A 265 -8.80 14.77 -2.93
N ASN A 266 -9.38 14.35 -4.05
CA ASN A 266 -8.85 14.65 -5.37
C ASN A 266 -9.27 16.05 -5.80
N LYS A 267 -8.27 16.93 -5.95
CA LYS A 267 -8.44 18.33 -6.39
C LYS A 267 -7.89 18.59 -7.79
N LYS A 268 -7.23 17.58 -8.40
CA LYS A 268 -6.55 17.73 -9.68
C LYS A 268 -6.75 16.53 -10.61
N GLU A 269 -5.92 15.50 -10.47
CA GLU A 269 -5.92 14.34 -11.33
C GLU A 269 -5.40 13.14 -10.52
N LEU A 270 -6.24 12.13 -10.37
CA LEU A 270 -5.94 10.91 -9.62
C LEU A 270 -6.28 9.69 -10.49
N THR A 271 -5.31 8.80 -10.66
CA THR A 271 -5.53 7.47 -11.23
C THR A 271 -5.28 6.40 -10.18
N VAL A 272 -6.17 5.42 -10.09
CA VAL A 272 -5.99 4.25 -9.23
C VAL A 272 -6.01 2.99 -10.08
N LYS A 273 -4.97 2.17 -9.96
CA LYS A 273 -4.81 0.96 -10.78
C LYS A 273 -4.15 -0.18 -10.00
N GLY A 274 -4.17 -1.37 -10.61
CA GLY A 274 -3.63 -2.58 -10.02
C GLY A 274 -4.68 -3.43 -9.27
N ILE A 275 -4.21 -4.49 -8.62
CA ILE A 275 -5.08 -5.55 -8.05
C ILE A 275 -5.38 -5.37 -6.56
N GLY A 276 -4.97 -4.26 -5.97
CA GLY A 276 -5.08 -4.01 -4.54
C GLY A 276 -6.48 -3.65 -4.07
N LYS A 277 -6.58 -3.37 -2.78
CA LYS A 277 -7.82 -3.00 -2.10
C LYS A 277 -7.69 -1.67 -1.38
N MET A 278 -8.74 -0.86 -1.42
CA MET A 278 -8.89 0.30 -0.54
C MET A 278 -10.08 0.10 0.37
N THR A 279 -9.93 0.45 1.65
CA THR A 279 -11.02 0.36 2.62
C THR A 279 -11.15 1.65 3.42
N ALA A 280 -12.38 2.02 3.75
CA ALA A 280 -12.65 3.11 4.66
C ALA A 280 -13.84 2.79 5.57
N SER A 281 -13.92 3.50 6.70
CA SER A 281 -15.15 3.50 7.49
C SER A 281 -16.31 4.07 6.68
N ASP A 282 -16.05 5.10 5.87
CA ASP A 282 -17.01 5.78 5.00
C ASP A 282 -16.20 6.57 3.96
N TYR A 283 -16.71 6.89 2.78
CA TYR A 283 -16.07 7.70 1.71
C TYR A 283 -14.57 7.44 1.49
N ILE A 284 -14.22 6.62 0.51
CA ILE A 284 -12.80 6.45 0.14
C ILE A 284 -12.30 7.70 -0.59
N PHE A 285 -13.05 8.14 -1.61
CA PHE A 285 -12.66 9.26 -2.46
C PHE A 285 -13.69 10.39 -2.43
N MET A 286 -13.19 11.60 -2.24
CA MET A 286 -13.88 12.84 -2.60
C MET A 286 -13.24 13.36 -3.89
N ASN A 287 -13.97 13.33 -5.01
CA ASN A 287 -13.50 13.90 -6.27
C ASN A 287 -14.14 15.28 -6.48
N GLU A 288 -13.39 16.34 -6.25
CA GLU A 288 -13.91 17.70 -6.26
C GLU A 288 -14.21 18.20 -7.68
N GLN A 289 -14.98 19.29 -7.75
CA GLN A 289 -15.27 19.97 -9.00
C GLN A 289 -13.97 20.40 -9.71
N GLY A 290 -13.86 20.10 -11.00
CA GLY A 290 -12.67 20.40 -11.81
C GLY A 290 -11.57 19.34 -11.73
N ALA A 291 -11.69 18.34 -10.85
CA ALA A 291 -10.76 17.22 -10.76
C ALA A 291 -11.17 16.04 -11.65
N THR A 292 -10.18 15.23 -12.05
CA THR A 292 -10.40 13.97 -12.78
C THR A 292 -9.96 12.77 -11.95
N LEU A 293 -10.85 11.83 -11.70
CA LEU A 293 -10.58 10.53 -11.08
C LEU A 293 -10.70 9.43 -12.13
N THR A 294 -9.66 8.61 -12.31
CA THR A 294 -9.71 7.40 -13.13
C THR A 294 -9.49 6.17 -12.27
N VAL A 295 -10.37 5.18 -12.36
CA VAL A 295 -10.22 3.88 -11.70
C VAL A 295 -10.09 2.80 -12.77
N GLU A 296 -8.93 2.17 -12.84
CA GLU A 296 -8.63 1.13 -13.83
C GLU A 296 -8.92 -0.28 -13.33
N GLY A 297 -8.94 -0.48 -12.01
CA GLY A 297 -9.18 -1.76 -11.35
C GLY A 297 -9.03 -1.67 -9.83
N GLY A 298 -9.22 -2.81 -9.15
CA GLY A 298 -9.10 -2.93 -7.69
C GLY A 298 -10.43 -3.21 -6.99
N THR A 299 -10.37 -3.33 -5.66
CA THR A 299 -11.56 -3.47 -4.79
C THR A 299 -11.65 -2.32 -3.80
N PHE A 300 -12.81 -1.69 -3.71
CA PHE A 300 -13.03 -0.49 -2.94
C PHE A 300 -14.21 -0.71 -1.99
N THR A 301 -13.94 -0.67 -0.69
CA THR A 301 -14.95 -1.03 0.31
C THR A 301 -15.16 0.07 1.35
N ALA A 302 -16.37 0.61 1.41
CA ALA A 302 -16.86 1.40 2.53
C ALA A 302 -17.63 0.48 3.50
N THR A 303 -17.41 0.63 4.81
CA THR A 303 -17.98 -0.31 5.80
C THR A 303 -19.17 0.25 6.57
N LYS A 304 -19.35 1.56 6.60
CA LYS A 304 -20.46 2.26 7.26
C LYS A 304 -21.02 3.34 6.34
N ALA A 305 -22.25 3.75 6.63
CA ALA A 305 -22.86 4.97 6.14
C ALA A 305 -22.98 5.90 7.34
N THR A 306 -22.25 7.03 7.37
CA THR A 306 -22.37 8.00 8.48
C THR A 306 -23.52 8.98 8.26
N ASP A 307 -24.04 9.06 7.05
CA ASP A 307 -25.37 9.58 6.70
C ASP A 307 -26.21 8.45 6.06
N ALA A 308 -27.31 8.75 5.37
CA ALA A 308 -28.07 7.71 4.65
C ALA A 308 -27.30 7.08 3.46
N ASN A 309 -26.03 7.46 3.24
CA ASN A 309 -25.22 7.16 2.08
C ASN A 309 -23.93 6.44 2.51
N GLY A 310 -23.76 5.20 2.06
CA GLY A 310 -22.57 4.36 2.24
C GLY A 310 -21.60 4.48 1.08
N VAL A 311 -20.97 5.65 0.94
CA VAL A 311 -20.34 6.07 -0.32
C VAL A 311 -18.91 5.56 -0.43
N VAL A 312 -18.54 5.01 -1.58
CA VAL A 312 -17.14 4.71 -1.92
C VAL A 312 -16.51 5.87 -2.69
N ILE A 313 -17.21 6.37 -3.72
CA ILE A 313 -16.80 7.55 -4.49
C ILE A 313 -17.90 8.60 -4.40
N TYR A 314 -17.53 9.77 -3.89
CA TYR A 314 -18.34 10.98 -4.00
C TYR A 314 -17.76 11.86 -5.11
N ASN A 315 -18.48 11.97 -6.24
CA ASN A 315 -18.03 12.67 -7.44
C ASN A 315 -18.74 14.01 -7.65
N GLN A 316 -17.95 15.07 -7.76
CA GLN A 316 -18.34 16.42 -8.19
C GLN A 316 -17.58 16.90 -9.44
N GLY A 317 -16.58 16.13 -9.90
CA GLY A 317 -15.76 16.39 -11.08
C GLY A 317 -16.00 15.36 -12.19
N ILE A 318 -14.92 14.94 -12.85
CA ILE A 318 -14.93 13.88 -13.87
C ILE A 318 -14.48 12.56 -13.22
N CYS A 319 -15.26 11.49 -13.38
CA CYS A 319 -14.91 10.16 -12.90
C CYS A 319 -15.01 9.11 -14.01
N ASN A 320 -13.90 8.45 -14.31
CA ASN A 320 -13.81 7.41 -15.33
C ASN A 320 -13.53 6.06 -14.67
N ILE A 321 -14.52 5.19 -14.61
CA ILE A 321 -14.39 3.84 -14.08
C ILE A 321 -14.26 2.89 -15.27
N LYS A 322 -13.04 2.39 -15.51
CA LYS A 322 -12.79 1.37 -16.53
C LYS A 322 -13.17 -0.02 -16.04
N ASN A 323 -12.83 -0.32 -14.79
CA ASN A 323 -13.15 -1.58 -14.11
C ASN A 323 -12.96 -1.45 -12.59
N GLY A 324 -13.43 -2.42 -11.82
CA GLY A 324 -13.24 -2.48 -10.36
C GLY A 324 -14.42 -3.14 -9.66
N THR A 325 -14.29 -3.40 -8.36
CA THR A 325 -15.42 -3.76 -7.49
C THR A 325 -15.58 -2.68 -6.42
N PHE A 326 -16.76 -2.08 -6.36
CA PHE A 326 -17.13 -1.02 -5.44
C PHE A 326 -18.22 -1.56 -4.53
N ASP A 327 -17.95 -1.55 -3.23
CA ASP A 327 -18.78 -2.21 -2.23
C ASP A 327 -19.06 -1.24 -1.07
N GLY A 328 -20.24 -0.62 -1.13
CA GLY A 328 -20.70 0.38 -0.18
C GLY A 328 -22.08 0.02 0.38
N PRO A 329 -22.43 0.47 1.59
CA PRO A 329 -23.72 0.18 2.21
C PRO A 329 -24.89 1.06 1.71
N GLY A 330 -24.74 1.84 0.64
CA GLY A 330 -25.78 2.73 0.09
C GLY A 330 -25.20 3.78 -0.84
N PHE A 331 -25.72 3.98 -2.05
CA PHE A 331 -25.14 4.93 -3.02
C PHE A 331 -23.61 4.85 -3.11
N THR A 332 -23.11 3.63 -3.21
CA THR A 332 -21.71 3.26 -3.36
C THR A 332 -20.96 4.20 -4.32
N LEU A 333 -21.60 4.60 -5.41
CA LEU A 333 -21.13 5.66 -6.29
C LEU A 333 -22.15 6.81 -6.32
N MET A 334 -21.72 8.00 -5.87
CA MET A 334 -22.53 9.23 -5.95
C MET A 334 -21.95 10.16 -7.00
N ASN A 335 -22.76 10.52 -7.99
CA ASN A 335 -22.43 11.48 -9.04
C ASN A 335 -23.40 12.67 -8.92
N THR A 336 -22.91 13.83 -8.48
CA THR A 336 -23.80 14.93 -8.07
C THR A 336 -23.35 16.30 -8.54
N GLY A 337 -24.30 17.25 -8.58
CA GLY A 337 -24.04 18.63 -8.97
C GLY A 337 -23.90 18.76 -10.49
N SER A 338 -22.70 19.09 -10.95
CA SER A 338 -22.36 19.24 -12.38
C SER A 338 -21.32 18.21 -12.83
N ALA A 339 -21.28 17.07 -12.14
CA ALA A 339 -20.27 16.03 -12.33
C ALA A 339 -20.51 15.17 -13.58
N ASP A 340 -19.45 14.59 -14.10
CA ASP A 340 -19.47 13.60 -15.19
C ASP A 340 -18.92 12.28 -14.67
N MET A 341 -19.67 11.19 -14.83
CA MET A 341 -19.22 9.85 -14.51
C MET A 341 -19.43 8.92 -15.71
N THR A 342 -18.38 8.23 -16.12
CA THR A 342 -18.43 7.17 -17.12
C THR A 342 -18.01 5.84 -16.50
N ILE A 343 -18.87 4.83 -16.61
CA ILE A 343 -18.62 3.46 -16.17
C ILE A 343 -18.55 2.56 -17.41
N GLU A 344 -17.36 2.01 -17.67
CA GLU A 344 -17.13 1.10 -18.79
C GLU A 344 -17.38 -0.36 -18.40
N ASN A 345 -16.95 -0.75 -17.20
CA ASN A 345 -17.14 -2.08 -16.64
C ASN A 345 -16.96 -2.05 -15.10
N GLY A 346 -17.17 -3.18 -14.44
CA GLY A 346 -16.97 -3.38 -13.01
C GLY A 346 -18.22 -3.83 -12.27
N ASN A 347 -18.11 -3.97 -10.95
CA ASN A 347 -19.19 -4.36 -10.06
C ASN A 347 -19.49 -3.23 -9.06
N VAL A 348 -20.74 -2.79 -8.98
CA VAL A 348 -21.17 -1.74 -8.04
C VAL A 348 -22.27 -2.32 -7.15
N ILE A 349 -21.95 -2.50 -5.87
CA ILE A 349 -22.72 -3.28 -4.89
C ILE A 349 -23.33 -2.34 -3.85
N ASN A 350 -24.56 -2.62 -3.42
CA ASN A 350 -25.37 -1.83 -2.48
C ASN A 350 -25.60 -2.50 -1.11
N ARG A 351 -25.17 -3.76 -0.93
CA ARG A 351 -25.32 -4.55 0.32
C ARG A 351 -26.74 -4.55 0.92
N ASN A 352 -27.78 -4.58 0.11
CA ASN A 352 -29.17 -4.48 0.58
C ASN A 352 -29.49 -3.19 1.37
N SER A 353 -28.85 -2.07 1.02
CA SER A 353 -29.11 -0.76 1.64
C SER A 353 -30.61 -0.43 1.70
N PRO A 354 -31.10 0.23 2.77
CA PRO A 354 -32.47 0.72 2.84
C PRO A 354 -32.86 1.68 1.71
N THR A 355 -31.89 2.41 1.13
CA THR A 355 -32.13 3.32 -0.01
C THR A 355 -32.39 2.57 -1.31
N GLY A 356 -31.89 1.34 -1.45
CA GLY A 356 -32.17 0.46 -2.59
C GLY A 356 -31.35 0.71 -3.85
N TYR A 357 -30.46 1.73 -3.91
CA TYR A 357 -29.65 2.03 -5.11
C TYR A 357 -28.14 2.15 -4.83
N ALA A 358 -27.31 1.45 -5.61
CA ALA A 358 -25.85 1.54 -5.52
C ALA A 358 -25.27 2.75 -6.25
N LEU A 359 -25.90 3.20 -7.33
CA LEU A 359 -25.42 4.28 -8.18
C LEU A 359 -26.45 5.40 -8.26
N MET A 360 -26.04 6.62 -7.92
CA MET A 360 -26.89 7.81 -8.01
C MET A 360 -26.31 8.86 -8.96
N ALA A 361 -27.16 9.38 -9.84
CA ALA A 361 -26.91 10.60 -10.61
C ALA A 361 -27.93 11.67 -10.21
N ALA A 362 -27.47 12.79 -9.65
CA ALA A 362 -28.35 13.81 -9.07
C ALA A 362 -27.95 15.25 -9.45
N GLY A 363 -28.86 15.96 -10.13
CA GLY A 363 -28.74 17.39 -10.44
C GLY A 363 -28.68 17.69 -11.95
N GLY A 364 -29.21 18.84 -12.36
CA GLY A 364 -29.42 19.19 -13.77
C GLY A 364 -28.15 19.28 -14.63
N GLY A 365 -27.00 19.52 -14.01
CA GLY A 365 -25.69 19.54 -14.67
C GLY A 365 -24.99 18.18 -14.70
N THR A 366 -25.51 17.18 -13.99
CA THR A 366 -24.87 15.87 -13.84
C THR A 366 -25.05 15.03 -15.10
N LYS A 367 -23.98 14.31 -15.47
CA LYS A 367 -23.95 13.34 -16.56
C LYS A 367 -23.47 11.98 -16.05
N LEU A 368 -24.21 10.93 -16.35
CA LEU A 368 -23.82 9.55 -16.08
C LEU A 368 -23.89 8.75 -17.38
N THR A 369 -22.80 8.09 -17.75
CA THR A 369 -22.72 7.17 -18.88
C THR A 369 -22.37 5.77 -18.37
N VAL A 370 -23.23 4.78 -18.63
CA VAL A 370 -23.00 3.38 -18.29
C VAL A 370 -22.89 2.57 -19.59
N LYS A 371 -21.71 2.03 -19.85
CA LYS A 371 -21.44 1.20 -21.03
C LYS A 371 -21.47 -0.30 -20.71
N GLY A 372 -21.21 -0.68 -19.46
CA GLY A 372 -21.04 -2.08 -19.04
C GLY A 372 -20.97 -2.25 -17.53
N GLY A 373 -20.67 -3.48 -17.09
CA GLY A 373 -20.55 -3.86 -15.66
C GLY A 373 -21.83 -4.44 -15.05
N ARG A 374 -21.75 -4.88 -13.79
CA ARG A 374 -22.87 -5.30 -12.96
C ARG A 374 -23.14 -4.23 -11.90
N ILE A 375 -24.34 -3.65 -11.90
CA ILE A 375 -24.68 -2.51 -11.03
C ILE A 375 -25.96 -2.83 -10.26
N GLU A 376 -25.89 -2.74 -8.93
CA GLU A 376 -27.03 -2.96 -8.03
C GLU A 376 -27.92 -1.70 -7.96
N ALA A 377 -28.63 -1.47 -9.05
CA ALA A 377 -29.62 -0.43 -9.28
C ALA A 377 -29.09 1.01 -9.42
N ILE A 378 -29.83 1.78 -10.22
CA ILE A 378 -29.49 3.16 -10.59
C ILE A 378 -30.63 4.09 -10.18
N GLN A 379 -30.27 5.22 -9.57
CA GLN A 379 -31.16 6.33 -9.30
C GLN A 379 -30.78 7.56 -10.16
N SER A 380 -31.72 8.04 -10.97
CA SER A 380 -31.56 9.22 -11.84
C SER A 380 -32.52 10.31 -11.39
N ILE A 381 -31.99 11.39 -10.79
CA ILE A 381 -32.81 12.42 -10.16
C ILE A 381 -32.41 13.86 -10.48
N GLY A 382 -33.37 14.78 -10.30
CA GLY A 382 -33.10 16.22 -10.24
C GLY A 382 -32.55 16.85 -11.53
N GLY A 383 -32.92 16.32 -12.70
CA GLY A 383 -32.49 16.80 -14.01
C GLY A 383 -31.26 16.10 -14.58
N ALA A 384 -30.71 15.09 -13.91
CA ALA A 384 -29.51 14.38 -14.35
C ALA A 384 -29.66 13.78 -15.76
N ASN A 385 -28.60 13.82 -16.56
CA ASN A 385 -28.55 13.24 -17.90
C ASN A 385 -27.88 11.87 -17.83
N VAL A 386 -28.65 10.80 -18.03
CA VAL A 386 -28.17 9.42 -17.87
C VAL A 386 -28.24 8.72 -19.22
N THR A 387 -27.15 8.09 -19.64
CA THR A 387 -27.08 7.25 -20.85
C THR A 387 -26.63 5.85 -20.47
N ILE A 388 -27.43 4.84 -20.80
CA ILE A 388 -27.13 3.43 -20.54
C ILE A 388 -27.11 2.70 -21.88
N SER A 389 -25.94 2.20 -22.27
CA SER A 389 -25.76 1.44 -23.52
C SER A 389 -25.43 -0.03 -23.31
N GLY A 390 -25.19 -0.46 -22.07
CA GLY A 390 -24.86 -1.85 -21.74
C GLY A 390 -24.74 -2.07 -20.24
N GLY A 391 -24.36 -3.30 -19.87
CA GLY A 391 -24.27 -3.75 -18.47
C GLY A 391 -25.47 -4.55 -18.00
N THR A 392 -25.39 -5.03 -16.76
CA THR A 392 -26.42 -5.79 -16.05
C THR A 392 -26.83 -4.99 -14.82
N ILE A 393 -28.01 -4.39 -14.88
CA ILE A 393 -28.56 -3.50 -13.86
C ILE A 393 -29.62 -4.29 -13.09
N LEU A 394 -29.38 -4.52 -11.80
CA LEU A 394 -30.18 -5.45 -11.01
C LEU A 394 -30.58 -4.81 -9.69
N ASN A 395 -31.75 -5.18 -9.18
CA ASN A 395 -32.13 -4.82 -7.83
C ASN A 395 -32.77 -6.01 -7.10
N ASP A 396 -31.93 -6.95 -6.69
CA ASP A 396 -32.38 -8.14 -5.96
C ASP A 396 -32.80 -7.81 -4.50
N CYS A 397 -32.53 -6.58 -4.05
CA CYS A 397 -32.73 -6.17 -2.66
C CYS A 397 -34.14 -5.59 -2.44
N LYS A 398 -34.48 -4.51 -3.15
CA LYS A 398 -35.72 -3.75 -2.94
C LYS A 398 -35.91 -2.73 -4.06
N TYR A 399 -37.08 -2.70 -4.69
CA TYR A 399 -37.50 -1.73 -5.74
C TYR A 399 -37.08 -2.09 -7.18
N TYR A 400 -36.69 -1.09 -7.95
CA TYR A 400 -36.55 -1.12 -9.41
C TYR A 400 -35.06 -1.17 -9.78
N ALA A 401 -34.71 -1.78 -10.92
CA ALA A 401 -33.34 -1.71 -11.46
C ALA A 401 -32.96 -0.27 -11.81
N LEU A 402 -33.91 0.52 -12.33
CA LEU A 402 -33.74 1.94 -12.60
C LEU A 402 -34.92 2.74 -12.04
N TYR A 403 -34.61 3.74 -11.22
CA TYR A 403 -35.56 4.75 -10.76
C TYR A 403 -35.24 6.10 -11.38
N ASN A 404 -36.19 6.66 -12.13
CA ASN A 404 -36.10 7.98 -12.73
C ASN A 404 -37.09 8.94 -12.08
N GLN A 405 -36.59 9.99 -11.43
CA GLN A 405 -37.41 11.07 -10.88
C GLN A 405 -36.86 12.42 -11.32
N ASN A 406 -37.46 13.02 -12.34
CA ASN A 406 -37.04 14.25 -12.98
C ASN A 406 -35.67 14.10 -13.68
N GLY A 407 -35.21 12.86 -13.88
CA GLY A 407 -34.03 12.55 -14.69
C GLY A 407 -34.35 12.57 -16.18
N LYS A 408 -33.30 12.70 -17.00
CA LYS A 408 -33.32 12.58 -18.46
C LYS A 408 -32.49 11.35 -18.84
N THR A 409 -33.14 10.21 -18.92
CA THR A 409 -32.47 8.92 -19.14
C THR A 409 -32.67 8.41 -20.56
N THR A 410 -31.60 7.97 -21.20
CA THR A 410 -31.63 7.28 -22.50
C THR A 410 -31.04 5.89 -22.35
N ILE A 411 -31.78 4.86 -22.76
CA ILE A 411 -31.38 3.45 -22.72
C ILE A 411 -31.27 2.93 -24.14
N THR A 412 -30.09 2.52 -24.57
CA THR A 412 -29.84 1.91 -25.89
C THR A 412 -29.46 0.43 -25.80
N GLY A 413 -29.13 -0.08 -24.62
CA GLY A 413 -28.77 -1.47 -24.38
C GLY A 413 -28.62 -1.80 -22.90
N GLY A 414 -28.31 -3.07 -22.60
CA GLY A 414 -28.17 -3.58 -21.23
C GLY A 414 -29.26 -4.57 -20.83
N TYR A 415 -29.09 -5.17 -19.66
CA TYR A 415 -30.04 -6.09 -19.02
C TYR A 415 -30.57 -5.45 -17.74
N PHE A 416 -31.87 -5.51 -17.52
CA PHE A 416 -32.53 -4.94 -16.35
C PHE A 416 -33.39 -6.00 -15.67
N SER A 417 -33.27 -6.09 -14.34
CA SER A 417 -34.14 -6.90 -13.50
C SER A 417 -34.35 -6.21 -12.15
N GLY A 418 -35.59 -5.82 -11.88
CA GLY A 418 -36.00 -5.29 -10.58
C GLY A 418 -36.29 -6.39 -9.56
N TYR A 419 -36.67 -5.98 -8.36
CA TYR A 419 -37.07 -6.92 -7.31
C TYR A 419 -38.30 -7.74 -7.76
N PRO A 420 -38.43 -9.03 -7.41
CA PRO A 420 -39.55 -9.86 -7.86
C PRO A 420 -40.92 -9.19 -7.71
N GLY A 421 -41.66 -9.10 -8.83
CA GLY A 421 -42.99 -8.48 -8.89
C GLY A 421 -42.99 -6.95 -9.01
N MET A 422 -41.83 -6.30 -9.04
CA MET A 422 -41.67 -4.87 -9.35
C MET A 422 -41.35 -4.66 -10.83
N LYS A 423 -41.49 -3.41 -11.27
CA LYS A 423 -41.02 -3.01 -12.59
C LYS A 423 -39.49 -2.96 -12.63
N ASP A 424 -38.92 -3.22 -13.79
CA ASP A 424 -37.48 -3.06 -14.01
C ASP A 424 -37.10 -1.57 -14.05
N VAL A 425 -37.92 -0.77 -14.73
CA VAL A 425 -37.78 0.68 -14.83
C VAL A 425 -39.01 1.38 -14.26
N TYR A 426 -38.80 2.24 -13.28
CA TYR A 426 -39.84 3.11 -12.74
C TYR A 426 -39.57 4.56 -13.07
N ILE A 427 -40.60 5.22 -13.60
CA ILE A 427 -40.58 6.63 -13.99
C ILE A 427 -41.58 7.35 -13.09
N ALA A 428 -41.07 8.09 -12.11
CA ALA A 428 -41.88 8.95 -11.26
C ALA A 428 -42.29 10.22 -12.04
N ASP A 429 -41.31 10.84 -12.70
CA ASP A 429 -41.41 12.02 -13.57
C ASP A 429 -40.10 12.16 -14.38
N GLY A 430 -39.99 13.18 -15.24
CA GLY A 430 -38.86 13.37 -16.15
C GLY A 430 -39.03 12.64 -17.48
N THR A 431 -37.93 12.33 -18.17
CA THR A 431 -37.94 11.64 -19.46
C THR A 431 -37.10 10.37 -19.44
N VAL A 432 -37.65 9.29 -19.99
CA VAL A 432 -36.92 8.05 -20.28
C VAL A 432 -37.16 7.65 -21.73
N ALA A 433 -36.09 7.60 -22.52
CA ALA A 433 -36.12 7.13 -23.91
C ALA A 433 -35.49 5.73 -23.99
N ILE A 434 -36.32 4.70 -24.28
CA ILE A 434 -35.86 3.32 -24.43
C ILE A 434 -35.77 2.98 -25.93
N GLN A 435 -34.56 2.73 -26.40
CA GLN A 435 -34.21 2.42 -27.78
C GLN A 435 -33.66 1.00 -27.96
N GLY A 436 -33.30 0.33 -26.86
CA GLY A 436 -32.83 -1.05 -26.81
C GLY A 436 -32.69 -1.55 -25.36
N GLY A 437 -32.21 -2.80 -25.20
CA GLY A 437 -32.06 -3.48 -23.89
C GLY A 437 -33.01 -4.67 -23.71
N TYR A 438 -32.78 -5.43 -22.63
CA TYR A 438 -33.61 -6.54 -22.19
C TYR A 438 -34.15 -6.25 -20.77
N PHE A 439 -35.43 -6.53 -20.54
CA PHE A 439 -36.15 -6.27 -19.29
C PHE A 439 -36.91 -7.55 -18.90
N GLU A 440 -36.63 -8.10 -17.72
CA GLU A 440 -37.27 -9.31 -17.19
C GLU A 440 -38.77 -9.17 -16.95
N ASP A 441 -39.23 -7.99 -16.54
CA ASP A 441 -40.66 -7.73 -16.30
C ASP A 441 -41.49 -7.63 -17.60
N ASN A 442 -40.82 -7.70 -18.74
CA ASN A 442 -41.41 -7.54 -20.07
C ASN A 442 -40.85 -8.56 -21.09
N PRO A 443 -41.27 -9.83 -21.02
CA PRO A 443 -40.77 -10.89 -21.90
C PRO A 443 -41.11 -10.72 -23.41
N ASP A 444 -41.92 -9.72 -23.79
CA ASP A 444 -42.45 -9.56 -25.16
C ASP A 444 -41.91 -8.36 -25.96
N CYS A 445 -40.86 -7.68 -25.51
CA CYS A 445 -40.37 -6.46 -26.19
C CYS A 445 -39.50 -6.72 -27.44
N ARG A 446 -40.03 -7.45 -28.43
CA ARG A 446 -39.71 -7.18 -29.84
C ARG A 446 -40.64 -6.05 -30.32
N SER A 447 -40.06 -4.91 -30.66
CA SER A 447 -40.66 -3.82 -31.45
C SER A 447 -41.94 -3.16 -30.94
N ARG A 448 -41.96 -2.61 -29.71
CA ARG A 448 -42.84 -1.47 -29.42
C ARG A 448 -42.03 -0.19 -29.25
N ARG A 449 -42.04 0.66 -30.29
CA ARG A 449 -41.81 2.10 -30.12
C ARG A 449 -42.82 2.60 -29.09
N ILE A 450 -42.38 2.89 -27.88
CA ILE A 450 -43.13 3.77 -26.98
C ILE A 450 -43.08 5.15 -27.64
N ARG A 451 -44.17 5.53 -28.32
CA ARG A 451 -44.37 6.92 -28.73
C ARG A 451 -44.77 7.71 -27.50
N LEU A 452 -44.16 8.91 -27.40
CA LEU A 452 -44.46 10.01 -26.49
C LEU A 452 -45.96 10.23 -26.28
#